data_AF-H6S4D4-F1
#
_entry.id   AF-H6S4D4-F1
#
_cell.length_a   1.000
_cell.length_b   1.000
_cell.length_c   1.000
_cell.angle_alpha   90.00
_cell.angle_beta   90.00
_cell.angle_gamma   90.00
#
_symmetry.space_group_name_H-M   'P 1'
#
loop_
_entity.id
_entity.type
_entity.pdbx_description
1 polymer ?
#
loop_
_entity_poly.entity_id
_entity_poly.type
_entity_poly.pdbx_seq_one_letter_code
_entity_poly.pdbx_strand_id
1 'polypeptide(L)'
;AVPYLKYRYQLFAERKAANTEGKTGHNYIEEQAKLLPYESNEAFEDYNEMVIQYGFINLFVVAFPLTPLLAFANNVLEVHVDAVKLCFVHRRPFPHPAKDIGVWFYILRFMTYIALGTNTALILWTSDLFENQSGTARALGFVVACQVCLVLAILVERVVPDVPHEMKLLQERYKHIVNVVFKGLFEGDNSKLNEVAERLNLQIYPNQEWEEPKQHYA
;
A
#
# COMPACT_ATOMS: atom_id res chain seq x y z
N ALA A 1 8.12 18.45 -2.72
CA ALA A 1 8.43 19.66 -3.53
C ALA A 1 9.94 19.99 -3.62
N VAL A 2 10.66 20.04 -2.48
CA VAL A 2 12.10 20.40 -2.45
C VAL A 2 13.00 19.51 -3.33
N PRO A 3 12.82 18.17 -3.37
CA PRO A 3 13.68 17.31 -4.19
C PRO A 3 13.52 17.54 -5.69
N TYR A 4 12.29 17.79 -6.14
CA TYR A 4 11.98 18.12 -7.54
C TYR A 4 12.67 19.41 -7.99
N LEU A 5 12.58 20.47 -7.19
CA LEU A 5 13.20 21.76 -7.49
C LEU A 5 14.73 21.64 -7.51
N LYS A 6 15.31 20.89 -6.56
CA LYS A 6 16.74 20.61 -6.53
C LYS A 6 17.22 19.89 -7.79
N TYR A 7 16.50 18.84 -8.20
CA TYR A 7 16.80 18.09 -9.42
C TYR A 7 16.69 18.97 -10.68
N ARG A 8 15.62 19.76 -10.80
CA ARG A 8 15.44 20.70 -11.92
C ARG A 8 16.54 21.75 -12.00
N TYR A 9 16.95 22.28 -10.85
CA TYR A 9 18.05 23.25 -10.80
C TYR A 9 19.39 22.61 -11.22
N GLN A 10 19.67 21.39 -10.74
CA GLN A 10 20.89 20.67 -11.11
C GLN A 10 20.96 20.40 -12.62
N LEU A 11 19.88 19.88 -13.22
CA LEU A 11 19.77 19.69 -14.67
C LEU A 11 19.97 20.99 -15.45
N PHE A 12 19.40 22.09 -14.97
CA PHE A 12 19.55 23.39 -15.62
C PHE A 12 21.01 23.87 -15.59
N ALA A 13 21.69 23.74 -14.44
CA ALA A 13 23.10 24.10 -14.30
C ALA A 13 24.00 23.24 -15.21
N GLU A 14 23.76 21.93 -15.27
CA GLU A 14 24.51 20.99 -16.11
C GLU A 14 24.29 21.25 -17.61
N ARG A 15 23.05 21.51 -18.05
CA ARG A 15 22.75 21.89 -19.44
C ARG A 15 23.45 23.19 -19.84
N LYS A 16 23.51 24.17 -18.93
CA LYS A 16 24.22 25.45 -19.17
C LYS A 16 25.73 25.23 -19.30
N ALA A 17 26.31 24.39 -18.46
CA ALA A 17 27.73 24.02 -18.52
C ALA A 17 28.05 23.27 -19.83
N ALA A 18 27.25 22.26 -20.19
CA ALA A 18 27.43 21.48 -21.42
C ALA A 18 27.37 22.36 -22.69
N ASN A 19 26.47 23.34 -22.73
CA ASN A 19 26.36 24.27 -23.86
C ASN A 19 27.58 25.20 -23.97
N THR A 20 28.18 25.58 -22.83
CA THR A 20 29.40 26.39 -22.80
C THR A 20 30.63 25.60 -23.28
N GLU A 21 30.66 24.29 -22.97
CA GLU A 21 31.75 23.38 -23.35
C GLU A 21 31.56 22.71 -24.74
N GLY A 22 30.48 23.02 -25.46
CA GLY A 22 30.17 22.41 -26.75
C GLY A 22 29.90 20.90 -26.70
N LYS A 23 29.54 20.36 -25.52
CA LYS A 23 29.25 18.94 -25.32
C LYS A 23 27.85 18.59 -25.82
N THR A 24 27.68 17.38 -26.35
CA THR A 24 26.35 16.81 -26.65
C THR A 24 25.52 16.74 -25.36
N GLY A 25 24.24 17.11 -25.45
CA GLY A 25 23.33 17.09 -24.31
C GLY A 25 23.14 15.69 -23.72
N HIS A 26 22.65 15.62 -22.48
CA HIS A 26 22.40 14.36 -21.79
C HIS A 26 21.42 13.46 -22.54
N ASN A 27 21.75 12.17 -22.62
CA ASN A 27 20.82 11.16 -23.11
C ASN A 27 19.74 10.89 -22.05
N TYR A 28 18.56 10.42 -22.48
CA TYR A 28 17.44 10.09 -21.59
C TYR A 28 17.86 9.17 -20.43
N ILE A 29 18.72 8.18 -20.70
CA ILE A 29 19.23 7.23 -19.69
C ILE A 29 20.08 7.95 -18.63
N GLU A 30 20.89 8.93 -19.05
CA GLU A 30 21.70 9.73 -18.12
C GLU A 30 20.83 10.63 -17.24
N GLU A 31 19.75 11.20 -17.80
CA GLU A 31 18.80 12.00 -17.03
C GLU A 31 18.05 11.15 -15.99
N GLN A 32 17.64 9.92 -16.37
CA GLN A 32 16.99 8.96 -15.48
C GLN A 32 17.92 8.47 -14.37
N ALA A 33 19.20 8.23 -14.68
CA ALA A 33 20.19 7.79 -13.70
C ALA A 33 20.45 8.83 -12.59
N LYS A 34 20.15 10.10 -12.85
CA LYS A 34 20.29 11.21 -11.89
C LYS A 34 19.07 11.42 -10.99
N LEU A 35 17.93 10.79 -11.29
CA LEU A 35 16.74 10.85 -10.43
C LEU A 35 16.98 10.10 -9.12
N LEU A 36 16.22 10.45 -8.09
CA LEU A 36 16.34 9.82 -6.78
C LEU A 36 15.87 8.36 -6.84
N PRO A 37 16.55 7.43 -6.14
CA PRO A 37 16.04 6.08 -5.98
C PRO A 37 14.77 6.11 -5.12
N TYR A 38 13.74 5.35 -5.52
CA TYR A 38 12.59 5.07 -4.66
C TYR A 38 12.81 3.69 -4.05
N GLU A 39 13.28 3.65 -2.81
CA GLU A 39 13.60 2.41 -2.10
C GLU A 39 12.59 2.17 -0.97
N SER A 40 12.88 1.19 -0.12
CA SER A 40 11.99 0.80 0.99
C SER A 40 11.77 1.93 2.00
N ASN A 41 12.72 2.85 2.14
CA ASN A 41 12.64 3.94 3.11
C ASN A 41 11.62 4.98 2.67
N GLU A 42 11.56 5.30 1.39
CA GLU A 42 10.63 6.26 0.81
C GLU A 42 9.19 5.72 0.89
N ALA A 43 9.01 4.43 0.54
CA ALA A 43 7.71 3.77 0.73
C ALA A 43 7.28 3.71 2.20
N PHE A 44 8.23 3.53 3.12
CA PHE A 44 7.96 3.58 4.56
C PHE A 44 7.49 4.97 5.00
N GLU A 45 8.16 6.04 4.56
CA GLU A 45 7.78 7.42 4.91
C GLU A 45 6.41 7.80 4.32
N ASP A 46 6.12 7.40 3.08
CA ASP A 46 4.81 7.64 2.46
C ASP A 46 3.69 6.95 3.27
N TYR A 47 3.92 5.71 3.76
CA TYR A 47 2.96 5.05 4.66
C TYR A 47 2.88 5.71 6.05
N ASN A 48 4.02 6.12 6.60
CA ASN A 48 4.09 6.77 7.91
C ASN A 48 3.27 8.06 7.94
N GLU A 49 3.37 8.88 6.90
CA GLU A 49 2.56 10.09 6.73
C GLU A 49 1.06 9.77 6.78
N MET A 50 0.61 8.76 6.03
CA MET A 50 -0.79 8.33 6.02
C MET A 50 -1.26 7.81 7.38
N VAL A 51 -0.41 7.09 8.11
CA VAL A 51 -0.72 6.55 9.44
C VAL A 51 -0.81 7.67 10.48
N ILE A 52 0.10 8.64 10.45
CA ILE A 52 0.05 9.81 11.33
C ILE A 52 -1.24 10.61 11.09
N GLN A 53 -1.59 10.83 9.82
CA GLN A 53 -2.84 11.50 9.46
C GLN A 53 -4.07 10.74 9.98
N TYR A 54 -4.11 9.41 9.78
CA TYR A 54 -5.18 8.57 10.34
C TYR A 54 -5.26 8.70 11.86
N GLY A 55 -4.13 8.76 12.56
CA GLY A 55 -4.07 8.96 14.00
C GLY A 55 -4.69 10.28 14.46
N PHE A 56 -4.35 11.39 13.80
CA PHE A 56 -4.94 12.69 14.12
C PHE A 56 -6.46 12.70 13.92
N ILE A 57 -6.95 12.09 12.85
CA ILE A 57 -8.38 11.97 12.60
C ILE A 57 -9.02 11.15 13.72
N ASN A 58 -8.52 9.95 13.98
CA ASN A 58 -9.24 8.98 14.79
C ASN A 58 -9.14 9.27 16.29
N LEU A 59 -7.99 9.70 16.80
CA LEU A 59 -7.77 9.92 18.24
C LEU A 59 -8.49 11.15 18.78
N PHE A 60 -8.73 12.16 17.93
CA PHE A 60 -9.17 13.50 18.33
C PHE A 60 -10.43 13.99 17.61
N VAL A 61 -11.18 13.10 16.94
CA VAL A 61 -12.40 13.49 16.20
C VAL A 61 -13.44 14.17 17.07
N VAL A 62 -13.57 13.76 18.35
CA VAL A 62 -14.49 14.40 19.30
C VAL A 62 -14.09 15.83 19.61
N ALA A 63 -12.79 16.10 19.73
CA ALA A 63 -12.27 17.43 20.03
C ALA A 63 -12.32 18.36 18.81
N PHE A 64 -12.02 17.83 17.61
CA PHE A 64 -12.07 18.59 16.37
C PHE A 64 -12.82 17.82 15.26
N PRO A 65 -14.15 18.00 15.14
CA PRO A 65 -14.97 17.25 14.20
C PRO A 65 -14.70 17.53 12.72
N LEU A 66 -14.00 18.62 12.39
CA LEU A 66 -13.66 18.98 11.01
C LEU A 66 -12.44 18.20 10.46
N THR A 67 -11.68 17.52 11.33
CA THR A 67 -10.47 16.76 10.95
C THR A 67 -10.67 15.81 9.76
N PRO A 68 -11.76 15.01 9.68
CA PRO A 68 -11.99 14.13 8.53
C PRO A 68 -12.13 14.87 7.20
N LEU A 69 -12.73 16.07 7.20
CA LEU A 69 -12.89 16.88 5.99
C LEU A 69 -11.55 17.45 5.53
N LEU A 70 -10.73 17.93 6.46
CA LEU A 70 -9.38 18.41 6.15
C LEU A 70 -8.49 17.27 5.63
N ALA A 71 -8.57 16.10 6.26
CA ALA A 71 -7.88 14.91 5.81
C ALA A 71 -8.32 14.46 4.41
N PHE A 72 -9.61 14.53 4.10
CA PHE A 72 -10.10 14.21 2.77
C PHE A 72 -9.55 15.17 1.71
N ALA A 73 -9.56 16.48 1.99
CA ALA A 73 -8.96 17.47 1.10
C ALA A 73 -7.44 17.22 0.93
N ASN A 74 -6.74 16.86 2.02
CA ASN A 74 -5.32 16.51 1.97
C ASN A 74 -5.10 15.28 1.08
N ASN A 75 -5.86 14.19 1.28
CA ASN A 75 -5.74 12.96 0.49
C ASN A 75 -5.96 13.18 -1.01
N VAL A 76 -6.89 14.07 -1.39
CA VAL A 76 -7.11 14.41 -2.80
C VAL A 76 -5.89 15.09 -3.40
N LEU A 77 -5.26 16.03 -2.68
CA LEU A 77 -4.02 16.66 -3.14
C LEU A 77 -2.86 15.66 -3.14
N GLU A 78 -2.75 14.84 -2.10
CA GLU A 78 -1.64 13.93 -1.89
C GLU A 78 -1.55 12.88 -2.99
N VAL A 79 -2.68 12.31 -3.44
CA VAL A 79 -2.69 11.38 -4.59
C VAL A 79 -2.04 11.99 -5.84
N HIS A 80 -2.26 13.29 -6.08
CA HIS A 80 -1.65 13.97 -7.22
C HIS A 80 -0.17 14.29 -6.97
N VAL A 81 0.18 14.68 -5.73
CA VAL A 81 1.56 14.97 -5.34
C VAL A 81 2.41 13.70 -5.41
N ASP A 82 1.91 12.57 -4.94
CA ASP A 82 2.58 11.26 -5.02
C ASP A 82 2.71 10.76 -6.46
N ALA A 83 1.68 10.95 -7.28
CA ALA A 83 1.79 10.64 -8.71
C ALA A 83 2.91 11.46 -9.38
N VAL A 84 3.02 12.75 -9.06
CA VAL A 84 4.11 13.62 -9.55
C VAL A 84 5.47 13.20 -8.97
N LYS A 85 5.50 12.83 -7.69
CA LYS A 85 6.70 12.32 -6.97
C LYS A 85 7.26 11.07 -7.66
N LEU A 86 6.40 10.11 -8.03
CA LEU A 86 6.83 8.89 -8.72
C LEU A 86 7.17 9.11 -10.19
N CYS A 87 6.45 9.99 -10.90
CA CYS A 87 6.66 10.20 -12.33
C CYS A 87 7.85 11.12 -12.66
N PHE A 88 8.16 12.11 -11.81
CA PHE A 88 9.09 13.19 -12.17
C PHE A 88 10.23 13.41 -11.17
N VAL A 89 10.20 12.79 -9.98
CA VAL A 89 11.23 12.98 -8.94
C VAL A 89 12.09 11.74 -8.76
N HIS A 90 11.49 10.56 -8.85
CA HIS A 90 12.18 9.30 -8.66
C HIS A 90 12.42 8.57 -9.98
N ARG A 91 13.49 7.76 -10.00
CA ARG A 91 13.67 6.74 -11.03
C ARG A 91 12.65 5.63 -10.84
N ARG A 92 12.30 4.94 -11.92
CA ARG A 92 11.33 3.82 -11.87
C ARG A 92 11.78 2.77 -10.83
N PRO A 93 10.99 2.51 -9.77
CA PRO A 93 11.32 1.47 -8.80
C PRO A 93 11.17 0.07 -9.42
N PHE A 94 11.94 -0.88 -8.89
CA PHE A 94 11.75 -2.29 -9.24
C PHE A 94 10.47 -2.82 -8.57
N PRO A 95 9.62 -3.56 -9.30
CA PRO A 95 8.40 -4.10 -8.73
C PRO A 95 8.72 -5.19 -7.71
N HIS A 96 8.27 -5.00 -6.48
CA HIS A 96 8.33 -6.02 -5.43
C HIS A 96 6.95 -6.65 -5.24
N PRO A 97 6.83 -7.99 -5.27
CA PRO A 97 5.56 -8.65 -5.02
C PRO A 97 5.14 -8.45 -3.56
N ALA A 98 3.93 -7.94 -3.35
CA ALA A 98 3.32 -7.78 -2.03
C ALA A 98 1.89 -8.32 -2.07
N LYS A 99 1.50 -9.05 -1.00
CA LYS A 99 0.14 -9.59 -0.85
C LYS A 99 -0.80 -8.63 -0.13
N ASP A 100 -0.26 -7.86 0.80
CA ASP A 100 -0.97 -6.97 1.69
C ASP A 100 -0.06 -5.79 2.11
N ILE A 101 -0.61 -4.88 2.92
CA ILE A 101 0.10 -3.72 3.46
C ILE A 101 1.03 -4.08 4.65
N GLY A 102 1.11 -5.36 5.03
CA GLY A 102 1.99 -5.85 6.08
C GLY A 102 1.67 -5.30 7.48
N VAL A 103 2.73 -4.90 8.20
CA VAL A 103 2.67 -4.48 9.61
C VAL A 103 1.77 -3.27 9.83
N TRP A 104 1.62 -2.41 8.81
CA TRP A 104 0.78 -1.22 8.87
C TRP A 104 -0.67 -1.52 9.22
N PHE A 105 -1.20 -2.67 8.78
CA PHE A 105 -2.55 -3.10 9.15
C PHE A 105 -2.72 -3.23 10.67
N TYR A 106 -1.75 -3.87 11.33
CA TYR A 106 -1.78 -4.05 12.78
C TYR A 106 -1.63 -2.72 13.53
N ILE A 107 -0.80 -1.80 13.00
CA ILE A 107 -0.62 -0.46 13.57
C ILE A 107 -1.93 0.33 13.50
N LEU A 108 -2.57 0.36 12.32
CA LEU A 108 -3.86 1.04 12.12
C LEU A 108 -4.93 0.46 13.04
N ARG A 109 -5.04 -0.87 13.11
CA ARG A 109 -5.98 -1.57 13.98
C ARG A 109 -5.75 -1.25 15.46
N PHE A 110 -4.50 -1.27 15.91
CA PHE A 110 -4.14 -0.92 17.29
C PHE A 110 -4.54 0.52 17.62
N MET A 111 -4.26 1.44 16.71
CA MET A 111 -4.63 2.85 16.85
C MET A 111 -6.15 3.05 16.87
N THR A 112 -6.93 2.26 16.12
CA THR A 112 -8.39 2.26 16.21
C THR A 112 -8.88 1.90 17.61
N TYR A 113 -8.29 0.89 18.26
CA TYR A 113 -8.71 0.52 19.62
C TYR A 113 -8.33 1.57 20.65
N ILE A 114 -7.15 2.20 20.52
CA ILE A 114 -6.78 3.33 21.38
C ILE A 114 -7.75 4.50 21.19
N ALA A 115 -8.14 4.80 19.95
CA ALA A 115 -9.08 5.87 19.64
C ALA A 115 -10.44 5.70 20.29
N LEU A 116 -10.94 4.47 20.46
CA LEU A 116 -12.17 4.22 21.22
C LEU A 116 -12.03 4.73 22.66
N GLY A 117 -10.90 4.43 23.30
CA GLY A 117 -10.60 4.90 24.66
C GLY A 117 -10.43 6.41 24.74
N THR A 118 -9.64 7.02 23.86
CA THR A 118 -9.36 8.47 23.90
C THR A 118 -10.62 9.27 23.68
N ASN A 119 -11.44 8.94 22.69
CA ASN A 119 -12.67 9.66 22.41
C ASN A 119 -13.70 9.50 23.54
N THR A 120 -13.83 8.30 24.12
CA THR A 120 -14.72 8.08 25.27
C THR A 120 -14.26 8.92 26.47
N ALA A 121 -12.96 9.00 26.72
CA ALA A 121 -12.41 9.83 27.79
C ALA A 121 -12.65 11.33 27.53
N LEU A 122 -12.42 11.82 26.31
CA LEU A 122 -12.68 13.20 25.93
C LEU A 122 -14.15 13.58 26.16
N ILE A 123 -15.09 12.72 25.77
CA ILE A 123 -16.53 12.98 26.00
C ILE A 123 -16.83 13.08 27.50
N LEU A 124 -16.34 12.13 28.32
CA LEU A 124 -16.74 12.06 29.73
C LEU A 124 -16.06 13.11 30.63
N TRP A 125 -14.85 13.56 30.28
CA TRP A 125 -14.11 14.53 31.09
C TRP A 125 -14.12 15.95 30.54
N THR A 126 -14.33 16.14 29.24
CA THR A 126 -14.27 17.47 28.61
C THR A 126 -15.64 18.00 28.21
N SER A 127 -16.67 17.16 28.07
CA SER A 127 -18.01 17.62 27.70
C SER A 127 -18.81 18.14 28.89
N ASP A 128 -19.49 19.27 28.69
CA ASP A 128 -20.44 19.86 29.64
C ASP A 128 -21.61 18.90 30.00
N LEU A 129 -21.90 17.92 29.14
CA LEU A 129 -22.97 16.94 29.33
C LEU A 129 -22.83 16.11 30.62
N PHE A 130 -21.59 15.87 31.05
CA PHE A 130 -21.29 15.03 32.21
C PHE A 130 -20.75 15.83 33.39
N GLU A 131 -20.77 17.17 33.31
CA GLU A 131 -20.20 18.06 34.32
C GLU A 131 -20.85 17.84 35.71
N ASN A 132 -22.17 17.60 35.73
CA ASN A 132 -22.92 17.38 36.97
C ASN A 132 -22.75 15.99 37.59
N GLN A 133 -22.04 15.07 36.93
CA GLN A 133 -21.84 13.70 37.42
C GLN A 133 -20.61 13.58 38.31
N SER A 134 -20.71 12.77 39.38
CA SER A 134 -19.57 12.45 40.25
C SER A 134 -18.43 11.77 39.48
N GLY A 135 -17.18 11.97 39.91
CA GLY A 135 -16.02 11.35 39.26
C GLY A 135 -16.13 9.81 39.17
N THR A 136 -16.70 9.17 40.19
CA THR A 136 -16.95 7.73 40.21
C THR A 136 -17.95 7.31 39.14
N ALA A 137 -19.03 8.08 38.95
CA ALA A 137 -20.02 7.81 37.90
C ALA A 137 -19.42 7.94 36.50
N ARG A 138 -18.56 8.95 36.27
CA ARG A 138 -17.84 9.12 35.00
C ARG A 138 -16.89 7.96 34.72
N ALA A 139 -16.15 7.49 35.74
CA ALA A 139 -15.24 6.35 35.61
C ALA A 139 -15.98 5.04 35.30
N LEU A 140 -17.12 4.78 35.96
CA LEU A 140 -17.96 3.63 35.64
C LEU A 140 -18.56 3.73 34.23
N GLY A 141 -19.05 4.92 33.85
CA GLY A 141 -19.53 5.20 32.50
C GLY A 141 -18.46 4.97 31.43
N PHE A 142 -17.22 5.36 31.70
CA PHE A 142 -16.07 5.13 30.82
C PHE A 142 -15.84 3.63 30.58
N VAL A 143 -15.82 2.83 31.65
CA VAL A 143 -15.61 1.38 31.52
C VAL A 143 -16.74 0.75 30.71
N VAL A 144 -18.00 1.07 31.01
CA VAL A 144 -19.15 0.53 30.29
C VAL A 144 -19.14 0.93 28.82
N ALA A 145 -18.92 2.22 28.52
CA ALA A 145 -18.87 2.73 27.16
C ALA A 145 -17.73 2.09 26.35
N CYS A 146 -16.53 1.98 26.92
CA CYS A 146 -15.40 1.31 26.27
C CYS A 146 -15.72 -0.16 25.97
N GLN A 147 -16.34 -0.89 26.89
CA GLN A 147 -16.72 -2.29 26.66
C GLN A 147 -17.76 -2.42 25.54
N VAL A 148 -18.79 -1.57 25.53
CA VAL A 148 -19.79 -1.56 24.46
C VAL A 148 -19.16 -1.26 23.10
N CYS A 149 -18.32 -0.22 23.02
CA CYS A 149 -17.61 0.14 21.79
C CYS A 149 -16.69 -0.97 21.31
N LEU A 150 -15.96 -1.65 22.21
CA LEU A 150 -15.08 -2.76 21.87
C LEU A 150 -15.87 -3.97 21.36
N VAL A 151 -16.97 -4.33 22.01
CA VAL A 151 -17.85 -5.43 21.57
C VAL A 151 -18.39 -5.13 20.17
N LEU A 152 -18.84 -3.90 19.93
CA LEU A 152 -19.32 -3.47 18.62
C LEU A 152 -18.21 -3.54 17.56
N ALA A 153 -17.01 -3.06 17.87
CA ALA A 153 -15.88 -3.11 16.94
C ALA A 153 -15.52 -4.57 16.56
N ILE A 154 -15.47 -5.46 17.55
CA ILE A 154 -15.21 -6.89 17.32
C ILE A 154 -16.35 -7.53 16.52
N LEU A 155 -17.61 -7.17 16.80
CA LEU A 155 -18.76 -7.68 16.07
C LEU A 155 -18.66 -7.31 14.58
N VAL A 156 -18.37 -6.04 14.27
CA VAL A 156 -18.19 -5.58 12.89
C VAL A 156 -17.06 -6.36 12.20
N GLU A 157 -15.93 -6.55 12.87
CA GLU A 157 -14.80 -7.32 12.34
C GLU A 157 -15.18 -8.79 12.01
N ARG A 158 -16.13 -9.39 12.76
CA ARG A 158 -16.57 -10.77 12.52
C ARG A 158 -17.68 -10.89 11.48
N VAL A 159 -18.50 -9.86 11.33
CA VAL A 159 -19.60 -9.84 10.36
C VAL A 159 -19.10 -9.56 8.95
N VAL A 160 -18.07 -8.72 8.80
CA VAL A 160 -17.51 -8.37 7.49
C VAL A 160 -16.52 -9.44 7.04
N PRO A 161 -16.77 -10.17 5.93
CA PRO A 161 -15.82 -11.16 5.43
C PRO A 161 -14.63 -10.48 4.74
N ASP A 162 -13.40 -10.93 5.04
CA ASP A 162 -12.17 -10.38 4.47
C ASP A 162 -12.05 -10.52 2.94
N VAL A 163 -12.70 -11.54 2.37
CA VAL A 163 -12.64 -11.85 0.94
C VAL A 163 -14.05 -11.84 0.34
N PRO A 164 -14.30 -11.03 -0.71
CA PRO A 164 -15.59 -11.00 -1.38
C PRO A 164 -15.88 -12.34 -2.10
N HIS A 165 -17.16 -12.64 -2.32
CA HIS A 165 -17.60 -13.94 -2.87
C HIS A 165 -16.98 -14.27 -4.23
N GLU A 166 -16.95 -13.30 -5.14
CA GLU A 166 -16.36 -13.46 -6.49
C GLU A 166 -14.88 -13.89 -6.43
N MET A 167 -14.11 -13.32 -5.50
CA MET A 167 -12.71 -13.68 -5.33
C MET A 167 -12.53 -15.09 -4.77
N LYS A 168 -13.46 -15.56 -3.91
CA LYS A 168 -13.46 -16.95 -3.44
C LYS A 168 -13.71 -17.91 -4.60
N LEU A 169 -14.71 -17.64 -5.44
CA LEU A 169 -15.02 -18.46 -6.62
C LEU A 169 -13.84 -18.50 -7.61
N LEU A 170 -13.21 -17.35 -7.88
CA LEU A 170 -12.04 -17.27 -8.75
C LEU A 170 -10.86 -18.06 -8.18
N GLN A 171 -10.60 -17.97 -6.88
CA GLN A 171 -9.55 -18.75 -6.22
C GLN A 171 -9.85 -20.25 -6.23
N GLU A 172 -11.11 -20.65 -6.02
CA GLU A 172 -11.55 -22.04 -6.10
C GLU A 172 -11.40 -22.60 -7.52
N ARG A 173 -11.82 -21.84 -8.53
CA ARG A 173 -11.65 -22.19 -9.95
C ARG A 173 -10.17 -22.30 -10.32
N TYR A 174 -9.35 -21.35 -9.89
CA TYR A 174 -7.90 -21.40 -10.12
C TYR A 174 -7.29 -22.67 -9.48
N LYS A 175 -7.62 -22.96 -8.22
CA LYS A 175 -7.18 -24.19 -7.53
C LYS A 175 -7.65 -25.45 -8.26
N HIS A 176 -8.89 -25.46 -8.73
CA HIS A 176 -9.45 -26.57 -9.48
C HIS A 176 -8.68 -26.81 -10.80
N ILE A 177 -8.48 -25.77 -11.62
CA ILE A 177 -7.70 -25.86 -12.86
C ILE A 177 -6.29 -26.35 -12.57
N VAL A 178 -5.63 -25.82 -11.53
CA VAL A 178 -4.28 -26.24 -11.18
C VAL A 178 -4.23 -27.71 -10.77
N ASN A 179 -5.20 -28.17 -9.99
CA ASN A 179 -5.28 -29.55 -9.55
C ASN A 179 -5.55 -30.52 -10.70
N VAL A 180 -6.46 -30.18 -11.61
CA VAL A 180 -6.83 -31.04 -12.74
C VAL A 180 -5.76 -31.03 -13.83
N VAL A 181 -5.29 -29.85 -14.24
CA VAL A 181 -4.37 -29.70 -15.39
C VAL A 181 -2.93 -30.01 -14.99
N PHE A 182 -2.40 -29.37 -13.93
CA PHE A 182 -0.98 -29.49 -13.59
C PHE A 182 -0.68 -30.65 -12.64
N LYS A 183 -1.64 -31.04 -11.80
CA LYS A 183 -1.46 -32.12 -10.83
C LYS A 183 -2.14 -33.43 -11.20
N GLY A 184 -2.98 -33.46 -12.24
CA GLY A 184 -3.69 -34.67 -12.68
C GLY A 184 -4.63 -35.28 -11.63
N LEU A 185 -5.10 -34.49 -10.65
CA LEU A 185 -6.02 -34.94 -9.60
C LEU A 185 -7.46 -34.94 -10.14
N PHE A 186 -8.21 -36.01 -9.90
CA PHE A 186 -9.63 -36.10 -10.27
C PHE A 186 -10.54 -35.37 -9.27
N GLU A 187 -11.73 -34.94 -9.70
CA GLU A 187 -12.73 -34.34 -8.82
C GLU A 187 -13.06 -35.27 -7.64
N GLY A 188 -12.79 -34.81 -6.42
CA GLY A 188 -13.00 -35.57 -5.19
C GLY A 188 -11.78 -36.32 -4.64
N ASP A 189 -10.64 -36.30 -5.36
CA ASP A 189 -9.40 -36.90 -4.89
C ASP A 189 -8.64 -35.95 -3.93
N ASN A 190 -8.81 -36.17 -2.63
CA ASN A 190 -8.04 -35.49 -1.58
C ASN A 190 -6.68 -36.17 -1.29
N SER A 191 -6.38 -37.26 -2.00
CA SER A 191 -5.12 -37.95 -1.80
C SER A 191 -4.01 -37.12 -2.45
N LYS A 192 -3.09 -36.57 -1.63
CA LYS A 192 -1.87 -35.90 -2.12
C LYS A 192 -0.88 -36.90 -2.74
N LEU A 193 -1.35 -38.03 -3.27
CA LEU A 193 -0.56 -39.21 -3.61
C LEU A 193 -0.10 -39.20 -5.07
N ASN A 194 -0.74 -38.41 -5.94
CA ASN A 194 -0.48 -38.38 -7.38
C ASN A 194 0.06 -37.03 -7.87
N GLU A 195 0.97 -36.37 -7.15
CA GLU A 195 1.73 -35.24 -7.73
C GLU A 195 2.72 -35.76 -8.78
N VAL A 196 2.22 -36.17 -9.94
CA VAL A 196 3.05 -36.40 -11.12
C VAL A 196 3.10 -35.08 -11.87
N ALA A 197 4.18 -34.33 -11.67
CA ALA A 197 4.44 -33.14 -12.48
C ALA A 197 4.41 -33.56 -13.96
N GLU A 198 3.62 -32.86 -14.79
CA GLU A 198 3.67 -33.05 -16.24
C GLU A 198 5.13 -32.96 -16.70
N ARG A 199 5.52 -33.83 -17.63
CA ARG A 199 6.85 -33.71 -18.26
C ARG A 199 6.89 -32.37 -18.98
N LEU A 200 7.71 -31.45 -18.48
CA LEU A 200 7.97 -30.18 -19.15
C LEU A 200 8.40 -30.49 -20.59
N ASN A 201 7.60 -30.07 -21.56
CA ASN A 201 7.98 -30.18 -22.96
C ASN A 201 9.08 -29.14 -23.24
N LEU A 202 10.34 -29.56 -23.09
CA LEU A 202 11.53 -28.75 -23.38
C LEU A 202 11.84 -28.70 -24.88
N GLN A 203 10.92 -29.13 -25.75
CA GLN A 203 11.11 -29.09 -27.18
C GLN A 203 11.10 -27.63 -27.64
N ILE A 204 12.29 -27.08 -27.82
CA ILE A 204 12.49 -25.75 -28.41
C ILE A 204 12.06 -25.86 -29.87
N TYR A 205 10.88 -25.32 -30.19
CA TYR A 205 10.45 -25.19 -31.57
C TYR A 205 11.35 -24.16 -32.25
N PRO A 206 11.93 -24.49 -33.43
CA PRO A 206 12.71 -23.51 -34.18
C PRO A 206 11.78 -22.35 -34.54
N ASN A 207 12.09 -21.16 -34.03
CA ASN A 207 11.45 -19.94 -34.47
C ASN A 207 12.22 -19.45 -35.70
N GLN A 208 11.53 -19.35 -36.84
CA GLN A 208 12.10 -18.92 -38.13
C GLN A 208 12.76 -17.52 -38.04
N GLU A 209 12.44 -16.73 -37.03
CA GLU A 209 13.03 -15.41 -36.79
C GLU A 209 14.45 -15.43 -36.18
N TRP A 210 14.92 -16.58 -35.68
CA TRP A 210 16.21 -16.72 -34.98
C TRP A 210 17.26 -17.47 -35.78
N GLU A 211 16.96 -17.88 -37.01
CA GLU A 211 17.97 -18.34 -37.94
C GLU A 211 18.75 -17.13 -38.45
N GLU A 212 19.83 -16.78 -37.75
CA GLU A 212 20.83 -15.87 -38.31
C GLU A 212 21.24 -16.42 -39.68
N PRO A 213 21.14 -15.62 -40.76
CA PRO A 213 21.62 -16.06 -42.06
C PRO A 213 23.10 -16.33 -41.91
N LYS A 214 23.50 -17.60 -42.08
CA LYS A 214 24.90 -18.02 -42.10
C LYS A 214 25.62 -17.14 -43.11
N GLN A 215 26.30 -16.10 -42.62
CA GLN A 215 27.20 -15.29 -43.44
C GLN A 215 28.33 -16.23 -43.84
N HIS A 216 28.27 -16.68 -45.09
CA HIS A 216 29.39 -17.31 -45.75
C HIS A 216 30.51 -16.28 -45.86
N TYR A 217 31.46 -16.32 -44.92
CA TYR A 217 32.75 -15.68 -45.12
C TYR A 217 33.50 -16.48 -46.18
N ALA A 218 33.69 -15.86 -47.34
CA ALA A 218 34.66 -16.25 -48.36
C ALA A 218 36.03 -15.66 -48.03
#